data_AF-A0A2N3J2C4-F1
#
_entry.id   AF-A0A2N3J2C4-F1
#
_cell.length_a   1.000
_cell.length_b   1.000
_cell.length_c   1.000
_cell.angle_alpha   90.00
_cell.angle_beta   90.00
_cell.angle_gamma   90.00
#
_symmetry.space_group_name_H-M   'P 1'
#
loop_
_entity.id
_entity.type
_entity.pdbx_description
1 polymer ?
#
loop_
_entity_poly.entity_id
_entity_poly.type
_entity_poly.pdbx_seq_one_letter_code
_entity_poly.pdbx_strand_id
1 'polypeptide(L)'
;MKYLPLVLILTSHCLWAKDILWMNNGDRLTGTIEEIGEESVRIALPYTGAVTVQRDAIKRWRLEKQDKPKATAKGGIKLFKDEQNERNAWLWTGNGDLNVKLKNKDKHTNNVNFKGKTELANLDWRYSLSGEYSYETSDSVTDSHDYKLNPTLDYFFDQQWFVRSSLNAEYDMLESNYLSLDYGTGPGYRFWNEKRRRLEFVAQGGLRKAYFREESGVGAYFKGNRIIDYPFASMSWDYRQPVPLWREKLELFSQGRYLVYLDQPSPYITLDRDVTGSVGLRYYFNDHLRLSWSSEMEWEDGKIHFDGPEQKYKETEFKHLLSLGASF
;
A
#
# COMPACT_ATOMS: atom_id res chain seq x y z
N MET A 1 20.61 26.21 16.49
CA MET A 1 19.65 25.81 17.54
C MET A 1 18.25 26.36 17.23
N LYS A 2 17.55 25.83 16.22
CA LYS A 2 16.25 26.36 15.77
C LYS A 2 15.30 25.31 15.16
N TYR A 3 15.41 24.04 15.57
CA TYR A 3 14.52 22.96 15.13
C TYR A 3 14.02 22.08 16.29
N LEU A 4 13.88 22.67 17.48
CA LEU A 4 13.39 21.97 18.67
C LEU A 4 11.87 22.07 18.98
N PRO A 5 10.95 22.59 18.13
CA PRO A 5 9.53 22.49 18.44
C PRO A 5 8.74 21.45 17.63
N LEU A 6 9.34 20.74 16.66
CA LEU A 6 8.58 19.79 15.82
C LEU A 6 8.53 18.34 16.38
N VAL A 7 9.32 18.04 17.42
CA VAL A 7 9.34 16.71 18.05
C VAL A 7 8.28 16.55 19.16
N LEU A 8 7.60 17.63 19.57
CA LEU A 8 6.64 17.57 20.67
C LEU A 8 5.20 17.17 20.27
N ILE A 9 4.90 17.01 18.98
CA ILE A 9 3.55 16.60 18.53
C ILE A 9 3.45 15.07 18.34
N LEU A 10 4.58 14.34 18.29
CA LEU A 10 4.64 12.88 18.12
C LEU A 10 4.65 12.08 19.44
N THR A 11 4.56 12.75 20.60
CA THR A 11 4.43 12.12 21.91
C THR A 11 3.12 12.45 22.61
N SER A 12 2.06 12.70 21.85
CA SER A 12 0.70 12.60 22.40
C SER A 12 0.34 11.12 22.50
N HIS A 13 0.98 10.41 23.44
CA HIS A 13 0.45 9.15 23.90
C HIS A 13 -0.93 9.48 24.46
N CYS A 14 -1.98 8.92 23.85
CA CYS A 14 -3.32 8.93 24.41
C CYS A 14 -3.28 8.05 25.67
N LEU A 15 -2.65 8.57 26.73
CA LEU A 15 -2.60 7.94 28.03
C LEU A 15 -4.01 8.06 28.61
N TRP A 16 -4.66 6.89 28.75
CA TRP A 16 -5.94 6.63 29.40
C TRP A 16 -7.22 7.03 28.65
N ALA A 17 -7.58 6.25 27.63
CA ALA A 17 -8.98 6.09 27.24
C ALA A 17 -9.47 4.68 27.63
N LYS A 18 -9.98 4.53 28.86
CA LYS A 18 -10.68 3.30 29.30
C LYS A 18 -11.95 3.05 28.47
N ASP A 19 -12.47 1.82 28.46
CA ASP A 19 -13.75 1.48 27.82
C ASP A 19 -14.88 2.36 28.37
N ILE A 20 -15.78 2.80 27.49
CA ILE A 20 -16.91 3.67 27.85
C ILE A 20 -18.21 3.04 27.36
N LEU A 21 -19.18 2.87 28.26
CA LEU A 21 -20.57 2.58 27.93
C LEU A 21 -21.40 3.86 28.07
N TRP A 22 -22.18 4.19 27.04
CA TRP A 22 -23.22 5.22 27.11
C TRP A 22 -24.57 4.53 27.19
N MET A 23 -25.33 4.87 28.22
CA MET A 23 -26.63 4.29 28.51
C MET A 23 -27.77 5.10 27.87
N ASN A 24 -28.92 4.46 27.65
CA ASN A 24 -30.11 5.11 27.10
C ASN A 24 -30.70 6.17 28.05
N ASN A 25 -30.51 6.01 29.36
CA ASN A 25 -30.91 6.97 30.39
C ASN A 25 -29.94 8.17 30.52
N GLY A 26 -28.85 8.22 29.74
CA GLY A 26 -27.86 9.29 29.77
C GLY A 26 -26.63 9.01 30.65
N ASP A 27 -26.61 7.91 31.41
CA ASP A 27 -25.47 7.53 32.24
C ASP A 27 -24.25 7.14 31.39
N ARG A 28 -23.06 7.40 31.95
CA ARG A 28 -21.78 7.05 31.34
C ARG A 28 -20.95 6.22 32.30
N LEU A 29 -20.70 4.97 31.95
CA LEU A 29 -19.82 4.08 32.69
C LEU A 29 -18.45 4.06 32.01
N THR A 30 -17.37 4.22 32.78
CA THR A 30 -15.99 4.22 32.28
C THR A 30 -15.18 3.18 33.06
N GLY A 31 -14.62 2.19 32.39
CA GLY A 31 -14.05 1.01 33.02
C GLY A 31 -13.36 0.08 32.03
N THR A 32 -13.18 -1.19 32.37
CA THR A 32 -12.69 -2.24 31.46
C THR A 32 -13.80 -3.24 31.22
N ILE A 33 -14.24 -3.43 29.98
CA ILE A 33 -15.27 -4.40 29.62
C ILE A 33 -14.65 -5.80 29.70
N GLU A 34 -15.20 -6.63 30.58
CA GLU A 34 -14.71 -7.99 30.82
C GLU A 34 -15.38 -9.00 29.88
N GLU A 35 -16.68 -8.83 29.61
CA GLU A 35 -17.48 -9.77 28.84
C GLU A 35 -18.61 -9.05 28.08
N ILE A 36 -18.86 -9.48 26.84
CA ILE A 36 -19.95 -8.99 25.99
C ILE A 36 -20.76 -10.21 25.55
N GLY A 37 -21.94 -10.39 26.13
CA GLY A 37 -22.93 -11.38 25.70
C GLY A 37 -24.01 -10.75 24.81
N GLU A 38 -24.90 -11.58 24.26
CA GLU A 38 -26.04 -11.11 23.47
C GLU A 38 -27.07 -10.34 24.33
N GLU A 39 -27.25 -10.74 25.59
CA GLU A 39 -28.25 -10.14 26.50
C GLU A 39 -27.66 -9.18 27.54
N SER A 40 -26.36 -9.26 27.85
CA SER A 40 -25.73 -8.42 28.88
C SER A 40 -24.25 -8.13 28.61
N VAL A 41 -23.77 -7.04 29.19
CA VAL A 41 -22.36 -6.58 29.11
C VAL A 41 -21.84 -6.37 30.52
N ARG A 42 -20.66 -6.91 30.81
CA ARG A 42 -20.00 -6.78 32.11
C ARG A 42 -18.82 -5.82 32.04
N ILE A 43 -18.85 -4.77 32.86
CA ILE A 43 -17.81 -3.72 32.92
C ILE A 43 -17.20 -3.61 34.32
N ALA A 44 -15.89 -3.75 34.42
CA ALA A 44 -15.11 -3.48 35.63
C ALA A 44 -14.86 -1.98 35.81
N LEU A 45 -15.53 -1.38 36.78
CA LEU A 45 -15.34 0.01 37.17
C LEU A 45 -14.14 0.12 38.14
N PRO A 46 -13.30 1.16 38.01
CA PRO A 46 -12.11 1.30 38.86
C PRO A 46 -12.41 1.58 40.34
N TYR A 47 -13.67 1.91 40.67
CA TYR A 47 -14.09 2.32 42.01
C TYR A 47 -15.12 1.37 42.67
N THR A 48 -15.79 0.52 41.91
CA THR A 48 -16.88 -0.34 42.43
C THR A 48 -16.79 -1.80 42.01
N GLY A 49 -15.78 -2.18 41.21
CA GLY A 49 -15.66 -3.54 40.67
C GLY A 49 -16.55 -3.79 39.45
N ALA A 50 -16.76 -5.05 39.11
CA ALA A 50 -17.52 -5.45 37.92
C ALA A 50 -19.04 -5.24 38.09
N VAL A 51 -19.65 -4.55 37.13
CA VAL A 51 -21.09 -4.31 37.03
C VAL A 51 -21.61 -4.93 35.75
N THR A 52 -22.70 -5.68 35.85
CA THR A 52 -23.40 -6.25 34.68
C THR A 52 -24.55 -5.33 34.28
N VAL A 53 -24.59 -4.97 33.02
CA VAL A 53 -25.57 -4.05 32.41
C VAL A 53 -26.33 -4.80 31.32
N GLN A 54 -27.65 -4.62 31.24
CA GLN A 54 -28.44 -5.22 30.16
C GLN A 54 -28.10 -4.59 28.80
N ARG A 55 -28.06 -5.42 27.75
CA ARG A 55 -27.67 -5.01 26.41
C ARG A 55 -28.57 -3.90 25.86
N ASP A 56 -29.88 -4.00 26.10
CA ASP A 56 -30.91 -3.07 25.63
C ASP A 56 -30.85 -1.69 26.30
N ALA A 57 -30.18 -1.60 27.45
CA ALA A 57 -29.98 -0.35 28.17
C ALA A 57 -28.79 0.47 27.61
N ILE A 58 -27.97 -0.11 26.74
CA ILE A 58 -26.76 0.51 26.19
C ILE A 58 -27.07 1.16 24.84
N LYS A 59 -26.91 2.48 24.76
CA LYS A 59 -27.08 3.25 23.53
C LYS A 59 -25.93 3.04 22.55
N ARG A 60 -24.71 3.08 23.06
CA ARG A 60 -23.46 2.89 22.32
C ARG A 60 -22.33 2.57 23.28
N TRP A 61 -21.27 1.96 22.78
CA TRP A 61 -20.05 1.71 23.54
C TRP A 61 -18.81 2.12 22.77
N ARG A 62 -17.72 2.35 23.47
CA ARG A 62 -16.36 2.49 22.94
C ARG A 62 -15.51 1.47 23.68
N LEU A 63 -15.01 0.50 22.92
CA LEU A 63 -14.06 -0.49 23.40
C LEU A 63 -12.66 0.02 23.08
N GLU A 64 -11.83 0.19 24.10
CA GLU A 64 -10.36 0.33 24.01
C GLU A 64 -9.76 -0.91 23.35
N LYS A 65 -10.36 -2.09 23.57
CA LYS A 65 -10.09 -3.32 22.82
C LYS A 65 -11.22 -3.58 21.82
N GLN A 66 -11.35 -2.72 20.82
CA GLN A 66 -11.89 -3.21 19.55
C GLN A 66 -11.04 -4.42 19.12
N ASP A 67 -11.73 -5.39 18.53
CA ASP A 67 -11.18 -6.64 18.02
C ASP A 67 -9.76 -6.41 17.47
N LYS A 68 -8.74 -7.00 18.10
CA LYS A 68 -7.35 -6.58 17.84
C LYS A 68 -6.96 -6.97 16.41
N PRO A 69 -6.23 -6.11 15.68
CA PRO A 69 -5.83 -6.39 14.30
C PRO A 69 -5.09 -7.73 14.20
N LYS A 70 -5.53 -8.59 13.27
CA LYS A 70 -4.86 -9.88 13.00
C LYS A 70 -3.61 -9.63 12.18
N ALA A 71 -2.53 -10.34 12.53
CA ALA A 71 -1.28 -10.25 11.81
C ALA A 71 -1.49 -10.57 10.31
N THR A 72 -0.99 -9.69 9.46
CA THR A 72 -1.27 -9.72 8.00
C THR A 72 -0.41 -10.75 7.26
N ALA A 73 0.75 -11.07 7.83
CA ALA A 73 1.78 -11.85 7.17
C ALA A 73 1.61 -13.35 7.45
N LYS A 74 1.68 -14.17 6.39
CA LYS A 74 1.63 -15.63 6.51
C LYS A 74 3.03 -16.21 6.52
N GLY A 75 3.27 -17.18 7.39
CA GLY A 75 4.43 -18.07 7.23
C GLY A 75 5.78 -17.42 7.46
N GLY A 76 5.82 -16.23 8.04
CA GLY A 76 7.05 -15.48 8.30
C GLY A 76 7.81 -15.87 9.56
N ILE A 77 9.05 -15.37 9.64
CA ILE A 77 9.90 -15.49 10.82
C ILE A 77 9.29 -14.62 11.93
N LYS A 78 9.00 -15.24 13.07
CA LYS A 78 8.56 -14.52 14.28
C LYS A 78 9.77 -13.89 14.96
N LEU A 79 9.84 -12.56 14.96
CA LEU A 79 10.86 -11.77 15.65
C LEU A 79 10.32 -11.27 16.99
N PHE A 80 11.21 -11.11 17.97
CA PHE A 80 10.91 -10.54 19.30
C PHE A 80 9.79 -11.28 20.05
N LYS A 81 9.82 -12.62 20.02
CA LYS A 81 8.88 -13.45 20.75
C LYS A 81 9.17 -13.35 22.26
N ASP A 82 8.27 -12.73 23.00
CA ASP A 82 8.28 -12.75 24.47
C ASP A 82 7.53 -13.99 24.97
N GLU A 83 8.12 -14.74 25.90
CA GLU A 83 7.59 -16.02 26.40
C GLU A 83 6.24 -15.86 27.12
N GLN A 84 5.95 -14.66 27.64
CA GLN A 84 4.69 -14.36 28.34
C GLN A 84 3.58 -13.81 27.43
N ASN A 85 3.89 -13.34 26.21
CA ASN A 85 2.90 -12.69 25.35
C ASN A 85 3.21 -12.83 23.86
N GLU A 86 2.97 -14.03 23.31
CA GLU A 86 3.15 -14.34 21.88
C GLU A 86 2.36 -13.43 20.92
N ARG A 87 1.39 -12.65 21.42
CA ARG A 87 0.47 -11.83 20.63
C ARG A 87 1.09 -10.57 20.04
N ASN A 88 2.20 -10.07 20.61
CA ASN A 88 2.91 -8.89 20.10
C ASN A 88 4.15 -9.23 19.25
N ALA A 89 4.30 -10.49 18.84
CA ALA A 89 5.41 -10.91 18.02
C ALA A 89 5.37 -10.23 16.65
N TRP A 90 6.52 -9.78 16.18
CA TRP A 90 6.66 -9.21 14.84
C TRP A 90 6.76 -10.35 13.83
N LEU A 91 5.92 -10.32 12.80
CA LEU A 91 5.99 -11.25 11.68
C LEU A 91 6.77 -10.61 10.55
N TRP A 92 7.88 -11.22 10.19
CA TRP A 92 8.66 -10.84 9.01
C TRP A 92 8.40 -11.81 7.87
N THR A 93 7.88 -11.29 6.76
CA THR A 93 7.73 -12.05 5.52
C THR A 93 8.50 -11.39 4.39
N GLY A 94 8.95 -12.23 3.47
CA GLY A 94 9.64 -11.79 2.27
C GLY A 94 9.11 -12.53 1.07
N ASN A 95 9.03 -11.84 -0.07
CA ASN A 95 8.92 -12.48 -1.34
C ASN A 95 9.80 -11.80 -2.38
N GLY A 96 10.23 -12.56 -3.38
CA GLY A 96 10.93 -12.05 -4.53
C GLY A 96 10.48 -12.80 -5.76
N ASP A 97 10.34 -12.11 -6.89
CA ASP A 97 10.01 -12.65 -8.18
C ASP A 97 11.10 -12.25 -9.18
N LEU A 98 11.59 -13.21 -9.95
CA LEU A 98 12.54 -12.98 -11.04
C LEU A 98 11.88 -13.35 -12.37
N ASN A 99 11.97 -12.43 -13.33
CA ASN A 99 11.56 -12.62 -14.71
C ASN A 99 12.75 -12.37 -15.64
N VAL A 100 12.96 -13.28 -16.58
CA VAL A 100 14.01 -13.18 -17.59
C VAL A 100 13.39 -13.49 -18.95
N LYS A 101 13.60 -12.58 -19.91
CA LYS A 101 13.14 -12.72 -21.29
C LYS A 101 14.34 -12.64 -22.23
N LEU A 102 14.50 -13.66 -23.05
CA LEU A 102 15.53 -13.76 -24.09
C LEU A 102 14.83 -13.93 -25.44
N LYS A 103 15.10 -13.03 -26.39
CA LYS A 103 14.55 -13.09 -27.75
C LYS A 103 15.69 -13.06 -28.75
N ASN A 104 15.75 -14.07 -29.62
CA ASN A 104 16.74 -14.16 -30.68
C ASN A 104 16.03 -14.42 -32.02
N LYS A 105 15.93 -13.39 -32.87
CA LYS A 105 15.37 -13.52 -34.23
C LYS A 105 16.10 -12.58 -35.19
N ASP A 106 15.76 -11.29 -35.15
CA ASP A 106 16.36 -10.24 -35.98
C ASP A 106 17.18 -9.25 -35.14
N LYS A 107 16.84 -9.13 -33.85
CA LYS A 107 17.56 -8.40 -32.82
C LYS A 107 17.78 -9.32 -31.62
N HIS A 108 18.89 -9.13 -30.89
CA HIS A 108 19.16 -9.81 -29.64
C HIS A 108 18.63 -8.97 -28.50
N THR A 109 17.46 -9.36 -27.96
CA THR A 109 16.84 -8.65 -26.83
C THR A 109 16.97 -9.49 -25.56
N ASN A 110 17.57 -8.89 -24.53
CA ASN A 110 17.68 -9.44 -23.20
C ASN A 110 16.97 -8.50 -22.21
N ASN A 111 16.00 -9.03 -21.47
CA ASN A 111 15.31 -8.30 -20.42
C ASN A 111 15.38 -9.10 -19.11
N VAL A 112 15.73 -8.40 -18.03
CA VAL A 112 15.72 -8.92 -16.67
C VAL A 112 14.88 -7.99 -15.82
N ASN A 113 13.86 -8.54 -15.15
CA ASN A 113 13.06 -7.84 -14.16
C ASN A 113 13.13 -8.61 -12.83
N PHE A 114 13.53 -7.91 -11.78
CA PHE A 114 13.55 -8.40 -10.42
C PHE A 114 12.60 -7.57 -9.55
N LYS A 115 11.64 -8.24 -8.90
CA LYS A 115 10.73 -7.63 -7.93
C LYS A 115 10.97 -8.24 -6.56
N GLY A 116 11.09 -7.42 -5.52
CA GLY A 116 11.23 -7.85 -4.14
C GLY A 116 10.25 -7.13 -3.24
N LYS A 117 9.63 -7.84 -2.30
CA LYS A 117 8.77 -7.24 -1.28
C LYS A 117 9.06 -7.85 0.07
N THR A 118 9.17 -7.01 1.08
CA THR A 118 9.28 -7.44 2.47
C THR A 118 8.24 -6.74 3.31
N GLU A 119 7.65 -7.47 4.26
CA GLU A 119 6.62 -6.98 5.17
C GLU A 119 6.98 -7.36 6.60
N LEU A 120 7.04 -6.37 7.49
CA LEU A 120 7.22 -6.49 8.92
C LEU A 120 5.94 -6.01 9.60
N ALA A 121 5.18 -6.94 10.17
CA ALA A 121 3.86 -6.66 10.74
C ALA A 121 3.78 -7.08 12.20
N ASN A 122 3.18 -6.23 13.02
CA ASN A 122 2.65 -6.54 14.35
C ASN A 122 1.11 -6.40 14.29
N LEU A 123 0.44 -6.41 15.44
CA LEU A 123 -0.98 -6.08 15.56
C LEU A 123 -1.24 -4.68 14.98
N ASP A 124 -0.63 -3.64 15.55
CA ASP A 124 -1.03 -2.26 15.25
C ASP A 124 -0.28 -1.63 14.07
N TRP A 125 0.85 -2.22 13.67
CA TRP A 125 1.75 -1.64 12.67
C TRP A 125 2.11 -2.64 11.59
N ARG A 126 2.14 -2.19 10.33
CA ARG A 126 2.71 -2.95 9.22
C ARG A 126 3.61 -2.04 8.40
N TYR A 127 4.89 -2.39 8.39
CA TYR A 127 5.89 -1.80 7.51
C TYR A 127 6.01 -2.71 6.29
N SER A 128 5.97 -2.15 5.09
CA SER A 128 6.29 -2.92 3.89
C SER A 128 7.19 -2.12 2.97
N LEU A 129 8.17 -2.79 2.40
CA LEU A 129 9.09 -2.22 1.42
C LEU A 129 8.99 -3.08 0.16
N SER A 130 8.59 -2.47 -0.95
CA SER A 130 8.62 -3.10 -2.27
C SER A 130 9.68 -2.43 -3.13
N GLY A 131 10.47 -3.23 -3.85
CA GLY A 131 11.47 -2.76 -4.80
C GLY A 131 11.32 -3.50 -6.13
N GLU A 132 11.50 -2.81 -7.24
CA GLU A 132 11.53 -3.39 -8.57
C GLU A 132 12.72 -2.81 -9.36
N TYR A 133 13.39 -3.68 -10.09
CA TYR A 133 14.51 -3.37 -10.95
C TYR A 133 14.27 -3.99 -12.33
N SER A 134 14.20 -3.17 -13.35
CA SER A 134 14.01 -3.60 -14.74
C SER A 134 15.17 -3.11 -15.60
N TYR A 135 15.74 -4.02 -16.38
CA TYR A 135 16.82 -3.72 -17.31
C TYR A 135 16.60 -4.44 -18.63
N GLU A 136 16.44 -3.68 -19.71
CA GLU A 136 16.26 -4.20 -21.07
C GLU A 136 17.34 -3.68 -22.01
N THR A 137 17.87 -4.58 -22.83
CA THR A 137 18.85 -4.26 -23.88
C THR A 137 18.43 -4.91 -25.19
N SER A 138 18.54 -4.16 -26.29
CA SER A 138 18.43 -4.69 -27.65
C SER A 138 19.69 -4.36 -28.43
N ASP A 139 20.32 -5.39 -29.00
CA ASP A 139 21.55 -5.25 -29.82
C ASP A 139 22.68 -4.47 -29.10
N SER A 140 22.83 -4.69 -27.79
CA SER A 140 23.79 -4.00 -26.90
C SER A 140 23.50 -2.52 -26.63
N VAL A 141 22.33 -2.01 -27.03
CA VAL A 141 21.82 -0.69 -26.63
C VAL A 141 20.83 -0.87 -25.47
N THR A 142 20.95 -0.06 -24.43
CA THR A 142 20.01 -0.08 -23.30
C THR A 142 18.73 0.62 -23.69
N ASP A 143 17.62 -0.12 -23.67
CA ASP A 143 16.29 0.39 -24.04
C ASP A 143 15.48 0.83 -22.82
N SER A 144 15.66 0.17 -21.67
CA SER A 144 15.00 0.52 -20.40
C SER A 144 15.91 0.23 -19.21
N HIS A 145 15.91 1.12 -18.23
CA HIS A 145 16.69 0.98 -17.00
C HIS A 145 16.00 1.68 -15.83
N ASP A 146 15.13 0.93 -15.16
CA ASP A 146 14.14 1.48 -14.25
C ASP A 146 14.28 0.89 -12.84
N TYR A 147 14.10 1.77 -11.85
CA TYR A 147 14.12 1.41 -10.44
C TYR A 147 12.86 1.96 -9.77
N LYS A 148 12.07 1.08 -9.16
CA LYS A 148 10.92 1.48 -8.35
C LYS A 148 11.12 1.09 -6.89
N LEU A 149 10.90 2.00 -5.96
CA LEU A 149 11.02 1.76 -4.52
C LEU A 149 9.80 2.33 -3.79
N ASN A 150 9.11 1.47 -3.05
CA ASN A 150 7.81 1.77 -2.47
C ASN A 150 7.77 1.36 -0.98
N PRO A 151 8.35 2.16 -0.06
CA PRO A 151 8.13 2.01 1.37
C PRO A 151 6.73 2.46 1.78
N THR A 152 6.09 1.66 2.62
CA THR A 152 4.74 1.89 3.15
C THR A 152 4.69 1.62 4.64
N LEU A 153 3.90 2.42 5.34
CA LEU A 153 3.66 2.36 6.76
C LEU A 153 2.16 2.37 7.02
N ASP A 154 1.64 1.28 7.55
CA ASP A 154 0.24 1.15 7.92
C ASP A 154 0.08 1.11 9.44
N TYR A 155 -0.83 1.93 9.94
CA TYR A 155 -1.27 1.91 11.34
C TYR A 155 -2.73 1.45 11.42
N PHE A 156 -3.00 0.36 12.12
CA PHE A 156 -4.32 -0.24 12.27
C PHE A 156 -5.03 0.34 13.50
N PHE A 157 -6.24 0.88 13.29
CA PHE A 157 -7.10 1.32 14.40
C PHE A 157 -7.95 0.16 14.92
N ASP A 158 -8.37 -0.73 14.02
CA ASP A 158 -9.13 -1.95 14.31
C ASP A 158 -8.79 -3.05 13.26
N GLN A 159 -9.58 -4.14 13.20
CA GLN A 159 -9.33 -5.22 12.22
C GLN A 159 -9.56 -4.82 10.77
N GLN A 160 -10.34 -3.77 10.50
CA GLN A 160 -10.80 -3.35 9.18
C GLN A 160 -10.16 -2.04 8.73
N TRP A 161 -10.07 -1.04 9.60
CA TRP A 161 -9.59 0.30 9.30
C TRP A 161 -8.13 0.48 9.66
N PHE A 162 -7.39 1.07 8.74
CA PHE A 162 -6.01 1.51 8.95
C PHE A 162 -5.77 2.85 8.25
N VAL A 163 -4.69 3.53 8.59
CA VAL A 163 -4.17 4.65 7.80
C VAL A 163 -2.83 4.24 7.23
N ARG A 164 -2.67 4.45 5.93
CA ARG A 164 -1.43 4.21 5.18
C ARG A 164 -0.71 5.52 4.94
N SER A 165 0.60 5.50 5.14
CA SER A 165 1.53 6.46 4.56
C SER A 165 2.44 5.72 3.57
N SER A 166 2.61 6.25 2.37
CA SER A 166 3.45 5.64 1.33
C SER A 166 4.35 6.67 0.69
N LEU A 167 5.57 6.26 0.37
CA LEU A 167 6.42 6.94 -0.59
C LEU A 167 6.59 6.01 -1.79
N ASN A 168 6.36 6.49 -3.00
CA ASN A 168 6.66 5.76 -4.24
C ASN A 168 7.72 6.56 -4.98
N ALA A 169 8.91 5.96 -5.14
CA ALA A 169 10.02 6.54 -5.87
C ALA A 169 10.24 5.73 -7.14
N GLU A 170 10.10 6.37 -8.30
CA GLU A 170 10.32 5.77 -9.61
C GLU A 170 11.45 6.53 -10.28
N TYR A 171 12.55 5.84 -10.60
CA TYR A 171 13.72 6.42 -11.25
C TYR A 171 13.94 5.72 -12.59
N ASP A 172 13.85 6.48 -13.66
CA ASP A 172 14.14 6.05 -15.03
C ASP A 172 15.43 6.72 -15.50
N MET A 173 16.43 5.91 -15.83
CA MET A 173 17.74 6.43 -16.20
C MET A 173 17.78 7.06 -17.60
N LEU A 174 16.86 6.68 -18.49
CA LEU A 174 16.85 7.07 -19.89
C LEU A 174 15.84 8.18 -20.17
N GLU A 175 14.75 8.25 -19.41
CA GLU A 175 13.73 9.27 -19.61
C GLU A 175 14.17 10.69 -19.19
N SER A 176 13.47 11.66 -19.78
CA SER A 176 13.59 13.07 -19.43
C SER A 176 13.05 13.35 -18.02
N ASN A 177 11.95 12.69 -17.64
CA ASN A 177 11.42 12.67 -16.27
C ASN A 177 12.11 11.57 -15.46
N TYR A 178 13.37 11.82 -15.11
CA TYR A 178 14.23 10.77 -14.58
C TYR A 178 13.87 10.31 -13.16
N LEU A 179 13.09 11.08 -12.40
CA LEU A 179 12.70 10.74 -11.04
C LEU A 179 11.29 11.27 -10.72
N SER A 180 10.39 10.38 -10.34
CA SER A 180 9.08 10.68 -9.78
C SER A 180 9.01 10.26 -8.32
N LEU A 181 8.59 11.18 -7.45
CA LEU A 181 8.45 10.95 -6.01
C LEU A 181 7.03 11.26 -5.57
N ASP A 182 6.26 10.23 -5.25
CA ASP A 182 4.91 10.34 -4.71
C ASP A 182 4.93 10.16 -3.21
N TYR A 183 4.52 11.17 -2.46
CA TYR A 183 4.21 10.99 -1.04
C TYR A 183 2.73 11.15 -0.81
N GLY A 184 2.12 10.14 -0.18
CA GLY A 184 0.68 10.11 0.04
C GLY A 184 0.32 9.47 1.36
N THR A 185 -0.77 9.95 1.95
CA THR A 185 -1.36 9.36 3.14
C THR A 185 -2.87 9.30 3.02
N GLY A 186 -3.48 8.30 3.64
CA GLY A 186 -4.92 8.23 3.74
C GLY A 186 -5.45 6.93 4.32
N PRO A 187 -6.77 6.82 4.47
CA PRO A 187 -7.42 5.68 5.07
C PRO A 187 -7.41 4.45 4.15
N GLY A 188 -7.23 3.30 4.76
CA GLY A 188 -7.41 1.99 4.16
C GLY A 188 -8.52 1.22 4.88
N TYR A 189 -9.23 0.41 4.10
CA TYR A 189 -10.26 -0.49 4.58
C TYR A 189 -9.97 -1.92 4.10
N ARG A 190 -10.00 -2.84 5.05
CA ARG A 190 -9.79 -4.28 4.85
C ARG A 190 -11.14 -4.97 4.98
N PHE A 191 -11.64 -5.49 3.87
CA PHE A 191 -12.89 -6.22 3.82
C PHE A 191 -12.75 -7.61 4.44
N TRP A 192 -11.69 -8.32 4.07
CA TRP A 192 -11.32 -9.59 4.66
C TRP A 192 -9.81 -9.79 4.60
N ASN A 193 -9.29 -10.44 5.63
CA ASN A 193 -7.90 -10.85 5.73
C ASN A 193 -7.85 -12.18 6.48
N GLU A 194 -7.98 -13.25 5.72
CA GLU A 194 -7.86 -14.63 6.18
C GLU A 194 -6.59 -15.21 5.56
N LYS A 195 -6.12 -16.35 6.08
CA LYS A 195 -4.85 -16.96 5.68
C LYS A 195 -4.52 -16.70 4.20
N ARG A 196 -5.21 -17.25 3.19
CA ARG A 196 -4.87 -17.01 1.76
C ARG A 196 -5.68 -15.89 1.08
N ARG A 197 -6.61 -15.23 1.78
CA ARG A 197 -7.56 -14.27 1.20
C ARG A 197 -7.33 -12.88 1.73
N ARG A 198 -7.16 -11.91 0.84
CA ARG A 198 -6.97 -10.51 1.20
C ARG A 198 -7.77 -9.64 0.25
N LEU A 199 -8.53 -8.71 0.80
CA LEU A 199 -9.09 -7.60 0.03
C LEU A 199 -8.93 -6.32 0.86
N GLU A 200 -8.05 -5.45 0.38
CA GLU A 200 -7.80 -4.14 0.95
C GLU A 200 -7.97 -3.07 -0.12
N PHE A 201 -8.63 -1.98 0.26
CA PHE A 201 -8.69 -0.75 -0.52
C PHE A 201 -8.05 0.37 0.27
N VAL A 202 -7.35 1.27 -0.40
CA VAL A 202 -6.72 2.43 0.24
C VAL A 202 -6.99 3.65 -0.61
N ALA A 203 -7.57 4.68 0.00
CA ALA A 203 -7.67 5.99 -0.60
C ALA A 203 -6.56 6.87 -0.01
N GLN A 204 -5.79 7.55 -0.85
CA GLN A 204 -4.68 8.41 -0.42
C GLN A 204 -4.76 9.76 -1.10
N GLY A 205 -4.43 10.81 -0.35
CA GLY A 205 -4.16 12.14 -0.88
C GLY A 205 -2.68 12.45 -0.70
N GLY A 206 -2.09 13.15 -1.67
CA GLY A 206 -0.65 13.36 -1.66
C GLY A 206 -0.18 14.39 -2.66
N LEU A 207 1.13 14.42 -2.82
CA LEU A 207 1.84 15.29 -3.75
C LEU A 207 2.88 14.45 -4.48
N ARG A 208 2.87 14.53 -5.81
CA ARG A 208 3.86 13.95 -6.71
C ARG A 208 4.86 15.03 -7.06
N LYS A 209 6.15 14.76 -6.87
CA LYS A 209 7.26 15.60 -7.32
C LYS A 209 7.92 14.93 -8.51
N ALA A 210 7.76 15.53 -9.70
CA ALA A 210 8.41 15.08 -10.92
C ALA A 210 9.68 15.89 -11.18
N TYR A 211 10.81 15.21 -11.36
CA TYR A 211 12.12 15.81 -11.58
C TYR A 211 12.56 15.60 -13.03
N PHE A 212 12.79 16.70 -13.72
CA PHE A 212 13.16 16.68 -15.13
C PHE A 212 14.64 17.03 -15.33
N ARG A 213 15.29 16.39 -16.31
CA ARG A 213 16.66 16.70 -16.73
C ARG A 213 16.76 18.10 -17.32
N GLU A 214 17.94 18.73 -17.22
CA GLU A 214 18.17 20.09 -17.73
C GLU A 214 17.90 20.22 -19.24
N GLU A 215 18.23 19.19 -19.99
CA GLU A 215 18.15 19.13 -21.46
C GLU A 215 16.74 18.82 -21.98
N SER A 216 15.77 18.54 -21.09
CA SER A 216 14.41 18.13 -21.44
C SER A 216 13.56 19.22 -22.10
N GLY A 217 13.99 20.49 -22.05
CA GLY A 217 13.21 21.63 -22.57
C GLY A 217 11.94 21.97 -21.75
N VAL A 218 11.62 21.18 -20.72
CA VAL A 218 10.41 21.30 -19.89
C VAL A 218 10.35 22.66 -19.16
N GLY A 219 11.51 23.27 -18.90
CA GLY A 219 11.60 24.62 -18.33
C GLY A 219 10.83 25.70 -19.11
N ALA A 220 10.65 25.56 -20.43
CA ALA A 220 9.85 26.49 -21.22
C ALA A 220 8.36 26.48 -20.82
N TYR A 221 7.83 25.34 -20.40
CA TYR A 221 6.43 25.13 -20.05
C TYR A 221 6.12 25.39 -18.57
N PHE A 222 7.14 25.41 -17.72
CA PHE A 222 7.01 25.56 -16.26
C PHE A 222 7.83 26.73 -15.69
N LYS A 223 7.99 27.82 -16.46
CA LYS A 223 8.67 29.06 -16.02
C LYS A 223 10.10 28.85 -15.49
N GLY A 224 10.82 27.90 -16.07
CA GLY A 224 12.19 27.53 -15.67
C GLY A 224 12.27 26.52 -14.53
N ASN A 225 11.13 26.14 -13.92
CA ASN A 225 11.12 25.09 -12.90
C ASN A 225 11.35 23.72 -13.54
N ARG A 226 12.19 22.91 -12.88
CA ARG A 226 12.53 21.53 -13.28
C ARG A 226 11.96 20.49 -12.32
N ILE A 227 11.40 20.96 -11.21
CA ILE A 227 10.73 20.14 -10.20
C ILE A 227 9.29 20.61 -10.19
N ILE A 228 8.38 19.73 -10.59
CA ILE A 228 6.97 20.05 -10.72
C ILE A 228 6.19 19.28 -9.66
N ASP A 229 5.39 20.02 -8.91
CA ASP A 229 4.58 19.49 -7.82
C ASP A 229 3.14 19.31 -8.29
N TYR A 230 2.62 18.08 -8.22
CA TYR A 230 1.26 17.75 -8.59
C TYR A 230 0.51 17.17 -7.38
N PRO A 231 -0.45 17.90 -6.80
CA PRO A 231 -1.37 17.34 -5.81
C PRO A 231 -2.19 16.23 -6.46
N PHE A 232 -2.31 15.09 -5.79
CA PHE A 232 -3.05 13.94 -6.31
C PHE A 232 -4.00 13.33 -5.28
N ALA A 233 -5.04 12.67 -5.80
CA ALA A 233 -5.81 11.68 -5.07
C ALA A 233 -5.63 10.32 -5.76
N SER A 234 -5.46 9.27 -4.97
CA SER A 234 -5.31 7.92 -5.49
C SER A 234 -6.18 6.92 -4.74
N MET A 235 -6.54 5.86 -5.46
CA MET A 235 -7.23 4.69 -4.93
C MET A 235 -6.45 3.45 -5.31
N SER A 236 -5.97 2.73 -4.31
CA SER A 236 -5.23 1.47 -4.48
C SER A 236 -6.08 0.29 -4.03
N TRP A 237 -5.92 -0.85 -4.69
CA TRP A 237 -6.54 -2.12 -4.28
C TRP A 237 -5.51 -3.25 -4.24
N ASP A 238 -5.67 -4.18 -3.29
CA ASP A 238 -4.93 -5.45 -3.20
C ASP A 238 -5.94 -6.57 -2.94
N TYR A 239 -6.19 -7.37 -3.96
CA TYR A 239 -7.06 -8.53 -3.96
C TYR A 239 -6.25 -9.81 -4.15
N ARG A 240 -6.45 -10.78 -3.27
CA ARG A 240 -5.89 -12.13 -3.36
C ARG A 240 -6.93 -13.15 -2.94
N GLN A 241 -7.11 -14.17 -3.77
CA GLN A 241 -8.09 -15.21 -3.55
C GLN A 241 -7.49 -16.57 -3.91
N PRO A 242 -7.41 -17.52 -2.96
CA PRO A 242 -7.07 -18.90 -3.27
C PRO A 242 -8.26 -19.52 -4.00
N VAL A 243 -7.95 -20.23 -5.08
CA VAL A 243 -8.95 -21.02 -5.78
C VAL A 243 -9.00 -22.39 -5.11
N PRO A 244 -10.17 -22.87 -4.66
CA PRO A 244 -10.28 -24.16 -3.95
C PRO A 244 -10.06 -25.38 -4.86
N LEU A 245 -9.91 -25.16 -6.16
CA LEU A 245 -9.49 -26.18 -7.12
C LEU A 245 -7.98 -26.48 -6.87
N TRP A 246 -7.55 -27.74 -7.05
CA TRP A 246 -6.14 -28.16 -6.92
C TRP A 246 -5.53 -28.02 -5.50
N ARG A 247 -6.30 -28.34 -4.45
CA ARG A 247 -5.83 -28.31 -3.04
C ARG A 247 -5.27 -26.94 -2.62
N GLU A 248 -5.88 -25.84 -3.07
CA GLU A 248 -5.50 -24.45 -2.77
C GLU A 248 -4.08 -24.03 -3.21
N LYS A 249 -3.48 -24.76 -4.16
CA LYS A 249 -2.17 -24.42 -4.73
C LYS A 249 -2.21 -23.23 -5.69
N LEU A 250 -3.40 -22.79 -6.10
CA LEU A 250 -3.59 -21.72 -7.07
C LEU A 250 -4.21 -20.50 -6.38
N GLU A 251 -3.62 -19.33 -6.58
CA GLU A 251 -4.05 -18.04 -6.04
C GLU A 251 -4.23 -17.04 -7.19
N LEU A 252 -5.44 -16.47 -7.28
CA LEU A 252 -5.72 -15.31 -8.10
C LEU A 252 -5.30 -14.05 -7.35
N PHE A 253 -4.62 -13.13 -8.03
CA PHE A 253 -4.31 -11.83 -7.46
C PHE A 253 -4.65 -10.70 -8.43
N SER A 254 -5.04 -9.57 -7.87
CA SER A 254 -5.15 -8.30 -8.57
C SER A 254 -4.70 -7.20 -7.64
N GLN A 255 -3.84 -6.33 -8.13
CA GLN A 255 -3.42 -5.13 -7.40
C GLN A 255 -3.32 -3.97 -8.37
N GLY A 256 -3.60 -2.77 -7.91
CA GLY A 256 -3.44 -1.60 -8.75
C GLY A 256 -3.63 -0.31 -7.99
N ARG A 257 -3.31 0.78 -8.67
CA ARG A 257 -3.42 2.14 -8.22
C ARG A 257 -4.02 2.98 -9.34
N TYR A 258 -5.10 3.67 -9.01
CA TYR A 258 -5.73 4.67 -9.84
C TYR A 258 -5.43 6.04 -9.25
N LEU A 259 -4.72 6.90 -9.96
CA LEU A 259 -4.30 8.23 -9.54
C LEU A 259 -4.93 9.29 -10.44
N VAL A 260 -5.42 10.36 -9.81
CA VAL A 260 -5.99 11.53 -10.47
C VAL A 260 -5.28 12.77 -9.93
N TYR A 261 -4.89 13.65 -10.84
CA TYR A 261 -4.28 14.91 -10.49
C TYR A 261 -5.36 15.94 -10.12
N LEU A 262 -5.19 16.60 -8.99
CA LEU A 262 -6.17 17.53 -8.42
C LEU A 262 -5.93 18.97 -8.87
N ASP A 263 -4.71 19.31 -9.25
CA ASP A 263 -4.33 20.64 -9.71
C ASP A 263 -3.26 20.56 -10.82
N GLN A 264 -3.23 21.58 -11.68
CA GLN A 264 -2.35 21.64 -12.85
C GLN A 264 -1.42 22.86 -12.74
N PRO A 265 -0.11 22.65 -12.51
CA PRO A 265 0.85 23.73 -12.28
C PRO A 265 1.18 24.55 -13.54
N SER A 266 0.82 24.06 -14.73
CA SER A 266 1.01 24.77 -16.00
C SER A 266 -0.28 24.81 -16.82
N PRO A 267 -0.58 25.93 -17.49
CA PRO A 267 -1.70 26.02 -18.42
C PRO A 267 -1.43 25.27 -19.75
N TYR A 268 -0.18 24.88 -20.02
CA TYR A 268 0.22 24.28 -21.28
C TYR A 268 0.22 22.75 -21.26
N ILE A 269 0.40 22.14 -20.10
CA ILE A 269 0.46 20.68 -19.94
C ILE A 269 -0.46 20.30 -18.80
N THR A 270 -1.45 19.46 -19.10
CA THR A 270 -2.39 18.94 -18.11
C THR A 270 -2.25 17.43 -18.04
N LEU A 271 -2.01 16.89 -16.86
CA LEU A 271 -2.03 15.44 -16.61
C LEU A 271 -3.39 15.07 -16.04
N ASP A 272 -4.13 14.18 -16.69
CA ASP A 272 -5.47 13.83 -16.25
C ASP A 272 -5.41 12.69 -15.22
N ARG A 273 -4.80 11.55 -15.60
CA ARG A 273 -4.87 10.29 -14.84
C ARG A 273 -3.65 9.41 -15.07
N ASP A 274 -3.32 8.63 -14.06
CA ASP A 274 -2.30 7.58 -14.08
C ASP A 274 -2.93 6.32 -13.46
N VAL A 275 -2.94 5.23 -14.22
CA VAL A 275 -3.49 3.94 -13.80
C VAL A 275 -2.44 2.87 -13.99
N THR A 276 -2.02 2.28 -12.88
CA THR A 276 -1.14 1.12 -12.86
C THR A 276 -1.90 -0.06 -12.26
N GLY A 277 -1.93 -1.18 -12.97
CA GLY A 277 -2.70 -2.35 -12.56
C GLY A 277 -2.01 -3.64 -12.95
N SER A 278 -2.12 -4.66 -12.11
CA SER A 278 -1.69 -6.01 -12.43
C SER A 278 -2.74 -7.02 -12.00
N VAL A 279 -2.98 -8.00 -12.86
CA VAL A 279 -3.86 -9.15 -12.60
C VAL A 279 -3.08 -10.41 -12.93
N GLY A 280 -3.18 -11.43 -12.10
CA GLY A 280 -2.41 -12.65 -12.34
C GLY A 280 -2.85 -13.86 -11.54
N LEU A 281 -2.12 -14.93 -11.81
CA LEU A 281 -2.26 -16.26 -11.24
C LEU A 281 -0.94 -16.67 -10.62
N ARG A 282 -0.96 -17.18 -9.40
CA ARG A 282 0.18 -17.79 -8.71
C ARG A 282 -0.09 -19.26 -8.47
N TYR A 283 0.82 -20.11 -8.89
CA TYR A 283 0.82 -21.53 -8.60
C TYR A 283 1.96 -21.85 -7.63
N TYR A 284 1.61 -22.33 -6.43
CA TYR A 284 2.56 -22.69 -5.39
C TYR A 284 2.98 -24.15 -5.54
N PHE A 285 4.27 -24.39 -5.80
CA PHE A 285 4.84 -25.73 -5.79
C PHE A 285 4.95 -26.26 -4.36
N ASN A 286 5.40 -25.40 -3.45
CA ASN A 286 5.52 -25.59 -2.01
C ASN A 286 5.36 -24.22 -1.29
N ASP A 287 5.66 -24.14 0.00
CA ASP A 287 5.52 -22.90 0.78
C ASP A 287 6.57 -21.82 0.43
N HIS A 288 7.62 -22.17 -0.32
CA HIS A 288 8.76 -21.30 -0.59
C HIS A 288 8.93 -20.94 -2.07
N LEU A 289 8.35 -21.70 -3.00
CA LEU A 289 8.53 -21.56 -4.43
C LEU A 289 7.18 -21.49 -5.13
N ARG A 290 7.03 -20.49 -5.99
CA ARG A 290 5.85 -20.27 -6.82
C ARG A 290 6.24 -19.97 -8.26
N LEU A 291 5.36 -20.35 -9.18
CA LEU A 291 5.33 -19.81 -10.53
C LEU A 291 4.19 -18.79 -10.59
N SER A 292 4.42 -17.64 -11.22
CA SER A 292 3.36 -16.65 -11.41
C SER A 292 3.27 -16.20 -12.86
N TRP A 293 2.04 -16.06 -13.32
CA TRP A 293 1.72 -15.38 -14.57
C TRP A 293 0.96 -14.11 -14.22
N SER A 294 1.31 -13.00 -14.86
CA SER A 294 0.65 -11.72 -14.64
C SER A 294 0.53 -10.91 -15.91
N SER A 295 -0.52 -10.11 -15.96
CA SER A 295 -0.74 -9.07 -16.96
C SER A 295 -0.71 -7.75 -16.24
N GLU A 296 0.28 -6.93 -16.57
CA GLU A 296 0.43 -5.56 -16.09
C GLU A 296 -0.10 -4.60 -17.14
N MET A 297 -0.76 -3.54 -16.69
CA MET A 297 -1.31 -2.47 -17.51
C MET A 297 -0.89 -1.16 -16.89
N GLU A 298 -0.24 -0.32 -17.69
CA GLU A 298 0.09 1.06 -17.35
C GLU A 298 -0.67 1.95 -18.34
N TRP A 299 -1.41 2.93 -17.82
CA TRP A 299 -2.18 3.85 -18.64
C TRP A 299 -2.04 5.26 -18.07
N GLU A 300 -1.47 6.14 -18.88
CA GLU A 300 -1.36 7.57 -18.59
C GLU A 300 -2.12 8.40 -19.64
N ASP A 301 -2.86 9.40 -19.16
CA ASP A 301 -3.60 10.35 -19.99
C ASP A 301 -3.24 11.79 -19.62
N GLY A 302 -3.04 12.63 -20.63
CA GLY A 302 -2.81 14.06 -20.49
C GLY A 302 -3.12 14.84 -21.77
N LYS A 303 -2.97 16.16 -21.72
CA LYS A 303 -3.18 17.05 -22.87
C LYS A 303 -2.13 18.15 -22.88
N ILE A 304 -1.71 18.50 -24.09
CA ILE A 304 -0.82 19.62 -24.33
C ILE A 304 -1.62 20.71 -25.04
N HIS A 305 -1.70 21.87 -24.40
CA HIS A 305 -2.31 23.09 -24.93
C HIS A 305 -1.16 24.00 -25.38
N PHE A 306 -0.93 24.06 -26.68
CA PHE A 306 -0.05 25.04 -27.30
C PHE A 306 -0.87 25.87 -28.30
N ASP A 307 -0.39 27.04 -28.72
CA ASP A 307 -1.09 27.93 -29.66
C ASP A 307 -1.33 27.20 -31.01
N GLY A 308 -2.47 26.50 -31.12
CA GLY A 308 -2.73 25.44 -32.10
C GLY A 308 -3.78 24.42 -31.62
N PRO A 309 -4.08 23.35 -32.39
CA PRO A 309 -5.06 22.34 -32.00
C PRO A 309 -4.56 21.50 -30.80
N GLU A 310 -5.46 21.24 -29.84
CA GLU A 310 -5.18 20.41 -28.66
C GLU A 310 -4.62 19.03 -29.07
N GLN A 311 -3.44 18.67 -28.56
CA GLN A 311 -2.88 17.33 -28.70
C GLN A 311 -3.12 16.54 -27.40
N LYS A 312 -3.86 15.44 -27.51
CA LYS A 312 -4.04 14.48 -26.42
C LYS A 312 -2.82 13.57 -26.36
N TYR A 313 -2.20 13.49 -25.21
CA TYR A 313 -1.18 12.50 -24.89
C TYR A 313 -1.88 11.32 -24.21
N LYS A 314 -1.75 10.14 -24.80
CA LYS A 314 -2.26 8.90 -24.23
C LYS A 314 -1.24 7.81 -24.45
N GLU A 315 -0.75 7.26 -23.36
CA GLU A 315 0.17 6.13 -23.36
C GLU A 315 -0.51 4.95 -22.67
N THR A 316 -0.46 3.80 -23.31
CA THR A 316 -1.04 2.58 -22.76
C THR A 316 -0.12 1.42 -23.07
N GLU A 317 0.41 0.80 -22.02
CA GLU A 317 1.30 -0.34 -22.13
C GLU A 317 0.69 -1.56 -21.45
N PHE A 318 0.81 -2.72 -22.11
CA PHE A 318 0.42 -4.01 -21.57
C PHE A 318 1.62 -4.95 -21.57
N LYS A 319 1.98 -5.47 -20.40
CA LYS A 319 3.07 -6.43 -20.22
C LYS A 319 2.50 -7.75 -19.72
N HIS A 320 2.86 -8.85 -20.38
CA HIS A 320 2.58 -10.19 -19.87
C HIS A 320 3.87 -10.79 -19.33
N LEU A 321 3.89 -11.11 -18.04
CA LEU A 321 5.07 -11.58 -17.34
C LEU A 321 4.83 -13.00 -16.83
N LEU A 322 5.83 -13.85 -17.02
CA LEU A 322 5.93 -15.15 -16.34
C LEU A 322 7.15 -15.06 -15.42
N SER A 323 6.95 -15.25 -14.12
CA SER A 323 8.02 -15.12 -13.14
C SER A 323 8.09 -16.31 -12.21
N LEU A 324 9.31 -16.59 -11.75
CA LEU A 324 9.59 -17.57 -10.72
C LEU A 324 9.82 -16.82 -9.42
N GLY A 325 9.02 -17.14 -8.41
CA GLY A 325 9.00 -16.44 -7.15
C GLY A 325 9.42 -17.31 -5.99
N ALA A 326 10.11 -16.71 -5.03
CA ALA A 326 10.39 -17.30 -3.73
C ALA A 326 9.68 -16.53 -2.61
N SER A 327 9.33 -17.21 -1.52
CA SER A 327 8.78 -16.59 -0.31
C SER A 327 9.26 -17.27 0.97
N PHE A 328 9.24 -16.51 2.07
CA PHE A 328 9.49 -17.01 3.42
C PHE A 328 8.72 -16.20 4.46
#